data_AF-A0A672LD39-F1
#
_entry.id   AF-A0A672LD39-F1
#
_cell.length_a   1.000
_cell.length_b   1.000
_cell.length_c   1.000
_cell.angle_alpha   90.00
_cell.angle_beta   90.00
_cell.angle_gamma   90.00
#
_symmetry.space_group_name_H-M   'P 1'
#
loop_
_entity.id
_entity.type
_entity.pdbx_description
1 polymer ?
#
loop_
_entity_poly.entity_id
_entity_poly.type
_entity_poly.pdbx_seq_one_letter_code
_entity_poly.pdbx_strand_id
1 'polypeptide(L)'
;MYVFVHVPRQSRLGYIATQEIGSMEPAFHRGDLLFLTNRVEDPIRVGEIVVFRIEGREIPIVHRVLKIHEKENGDIKFLTKGDNNSVDDRGLYKQGQHWLEKKDVVGRARGFVPYIGIVTILMNDYPKFKVCNVSCLNDELFNAVREHASLL
;
A
#
# COMPACT_ATOMS: atom_id res chain seq x y z
N MET A 1 0.56 -13.34 6.53
CA MET A 1 1.67 -12.41 6.19
C MET A 1 1.04 -11.03 6.03
N TYR A 2 1.26 -10.12 6.97
CA TYR A 2 0.44 -8.92 7.11
C TYR A 2 0.96 -7.79 6.20
N VAL A 3 0.16 -7.37 5.23
CA VAL A 3 0.36 -6.10 4.54
C VAL A 3 -0.26 -5.01 5.40
N PHE A 4 0.55 -4.08 5.90
CA PHE A 4 0.04 -2.90 6.59
C PHE A 4 -0.54 -1.96 5.52
N VAL A 5 -1.82 -2.14 5.21
CA VAL A 5 -2.62 -1.15 4.48
C VAL A 5 -3.29 -0.30 5.53
N HIS A 6 -2.59 0.72 6.02
CA HIS A 6 -3.25 1.77 6.78
C HIS A 6 -3.78 2.80 5.78
N VAL A 7 -4.95 2.50 5.22
CA VAL A 7 -5.77 3.48 4.50
C VAL A 7 -6.96 3.77 5.41
N PRO A 8 -6.79 4.69 6.37
CA PRO A 8 -7.85 5.03 7.30
C PRO A 8 -9.05 5.54 6.51
N ARG A 9 -10.23 4.99 6.83
CA ARG A 9 -11.51 5.28 6.16
C ARG A 9 -11.88 6.78 6.17
N GLN A 10 -11.16 7.59 6.96
CA GLN A 10 -11.39 9.01 7.17
C GLN A 10 -10.17 9.91 6.88
N SER A 11 -8.96 9.35 6.66
CA SER A 11 -7.76 10.16 6.38
C SER A 11 -7.39 10.10 4.91
N ARG A 12 -7.14 11.27 4.33
CA ARG A 12 -6.86 11.49 2.89
C ARG A 12 -5.53 10.88 2.41
N LEU A 13 -4.74 10.32 3.33
CA LEU A 13 -3.41 9.75 3.09
C LEU A 13 -3.30 8.39 3.78
N GLY A 14 -2.83 7.38 3.06
CA GLY A 14 -2.51 6.06 3.58
C GLY A 14 -1.16 5.58 3.05
N TYR A 15 -0.75 4.37 3.45
CA TYR A 15 0.46 3.75 2.91
C TYR A 15 0.30 2.23 2.75
N ILE A 16 1.13 1.66 1.86
CA ILE A 16 1.25 0.22 1.64
C ILE A 16 2.69 -0.14 1.30
N ALA A 17 3.19 -1.25 1.83
CA ALA A 17 4.45 -1.83 1.40
C ALA A 17 4.21 -2.78 0.22
N THR A 18 4.99 -2.65 -0.85
CA THR A 18 4.93 -3.54 -2.00
C THR A 18 5.41 -4.95 -1.63
N GLN A 19 4.64 -5.96 -2.03
CA GLN A 19 4.93 -7.35 -1.67
C GLN A 19 5.27 -8.23 -2.88
N GLU A 20 4.74 -7.91 -4.06
CA GLU A 20 5.00 -8.67 -5.28
C GLU A 20 6.37 -8.32 -5.87
N ILE A 21 7.18 -9.35 -6.12
CA ILE A 21 8.51 -9.22 -6.74
C ILE A 21 8.31 -9.08 -8.24
N GLY A 22 8.96 -8.11 -8.87
CA GLY A 22 9.06 -8.04 -10.33
C GLY A 22 7.86 -7.44 -11.06
N SER A 23 6.62 -7.61 -10.60
CA SER A 23 5.41 -7.19 -11.36
C SER A 23 5.41 -5.71 -11.74
N MET A 24 5.93 -4.86 -10.86
CA MET A 24 6.00 -3.41 -11.05
C MET A 24 7.40 -2.89 -11.39
N GLU A 25 8.36 -3.76 -11.70
CA GLU A 25 9.70 -3.32 -12.09
C GLU A 25 9.68 -2.69 -13.49
N PRO A 26 10.47 -1.63 -13.73
CA PRO A 26 11.44 -0.98 -12.82
C PRO A 26 10.83 0.13 -11.92
N ALA A 27 9.51 0.35 -11.98
CA ALA A 27 8.86 1.46 -11.25
C ALA A 27 8.87 1.27 -9.73
N PHE A 28 8.62 0.05 -9.25
CA PHE A 28 8.67 -0.31 -7.83
C PHE A 28 9.31 -1.67 -7.63
N HIS A 29 10.01 -1.80 -6.50
CA HIS A 29 10.61 -3.05 -6.03
C HIS A 29 9.89 -3.54 -4.79
N ARG A 30 10.05 -4.82 -4.45
CA ARG A 30 9.53 -5.38 -3.20
C ARG A 30 10.09 -4.62 -2.00
N GLY A 31 9.21 -4.22 -1.08
CA GLY A 31 9.58 -3.50 0.14
C GLY A 31 9.66 -1.98 -0.03
N ASP A 32 9.19 -1.44 -1.15
CA ASP A 32 8.95 0.00 -1.31
C ASP A 32 7.71 0.40 -0.53
N LEU A 33 7.79 1.51 0.20
CA LEU A 33 6.65 2.08 0.91
C LEU A 33 5.95 3.10 0.01
N LEU A 34 4.75 2.79 -0.46
CA LEU A 34 3.94 3.65 -1.29
C LEU A 34 3.03 4.52 -0.42
N PHE A 35 2.95 5.81 -0.74
CA PHE A 35 1.97 6.73 -0.17
C PHE A 35 0.74 6.80 -1.06
N LEU A 36 -0.41 6.51 -0.46
CA LEU A 36 -1.69 6.41 -1.13
C LEU A 36 -2.55 7.63 -0.83
N THR A 37 -3.29 8.08 -1.84
CA THR A 37 -4.37 9.05 -1.66
C THR A 37 -5.67 8.47 -2.19
N ASN A 38 -6.78 8.78 -1.52
CA ASN A 38 -8.11 8.42 -1.98
C ASN A 38 -9.02 9.65 -1.93
N ARG A 39 -8.85 10.55 -2.90
CA ARG A 39 -9.67 11.77 -3.03
C ARG A 39 -10.74 11.54 -4.08
N VAL A 40 -12.00 11.65 -3.69
CA VAL A 40 -13.15 11.46 -4.58
C VAL A 40 -13.17 12.49 -5.71
N GLU A 41 -12.73 13.72 -5.40
CA GLU A 41 -12.71 14.90 -6.28
C GLU A 41 -11.64 14.85 -7.39
N ASP A 42 -10.65 13.95 -7.26
CA ASP A 42 -9.51 13.90 -8.17
C ASP A 42 -9.55 12.57 -8.95
N PRO A 43 -10.04 12.59 -10.20
CA PRO A 43 -10.32 11.38 -10.96
C PRO A 43 -9.03 10.63 -11.29
N ILE A 44 -9.14 9.30 -11.27
CA ILE A 44 -8.04 8.41 -11.64
C ILE A 44 -7.80 8.53 -13.15
N ARG A 45 -6.53 8.58 -13.57
CA ARG A 45 -6.13 8.71 -14.99
C ARG A 45 -5.37 7.49 -15.49
N VAL A 46 -5.38 7.29 -16.81
CA VAL A 46 -4.52 6.30 -17.47
C VAL A 46 -3.07 6.61 -17.14
N GLY A 47 -2.30 5.58 -16.81
CA GLY A 47 -0.90 5.67 -16.41
C GLY A 47 -0.68 5.84 -14.90
N GLU A 48 -1.71 6.14 -14.11
CA GLU A 48 -1.58 6.19 -12.65
C GLU A 48 -1.43 4.79 -12.05
N ILE A 49 -0.77 4.72 -10.88
CA ILE A 49 -0.59 3.49 -10.11
C ILE A 49 -1.71 3.41 -9.09
N VAL A 50 -2.48 2.34 -9.13
CA VAL A 50 -3.62 2.12 -8.24
C VAL A 50 -3.41 0.89 -7.38
N VAL A 51 -3.92 0.98 -6.17
CA VAL A 51 -4.01 -0.12 -5.23
C VAL A 51 -5.46 -0.55 -5.18
N PHE A 52 -5.73 -1.80 -5.54
CA PHE A 52 -7.09 -2.34 -5.56
C PHE A 52 -7.16 -3.67 -4.82
N ARG A 53 -8.34 -4.02 -4.35
CA ARG A 53 -8.61 -5.28 -3.69
C ARG A 53 -9.62 -6.08 -4.51
N ILE A 54 -9.30 -7.34 -4.72
CA ILE A 54 -10.22 -8.29 -5.34
C ILE A 54 -11.00 -8.97 -4.23
N GLU A 55 -12.32 -9.09 -4.38
CA GLU A 55 -13.17 -9.82 -3.45
C GLU A 55 -12.67 -11.27 -3.29
N GLY A 56 -12.48 -11.71 -2.05
CA GLY A 56 -11.92 -13.03 -1.74
C GLY A 56 -10.39 -13.09 -1.70
N ARG A 57 -9.67 -12.00 -1.98
CA ARG A 57 -8.22 -11.88 -1.72
C ARG A 57 -7.94 -10.97 -0.54
N GLU A 58 -7.15 -11.44 0.41
CA GLU A 58 -6.74 -10.65 1.58
C GLU A 58 -5.72 -9.56 1.21
N ILE A 59 -4.83 -9.88 0.27
CA ILE A 59 -3.72 -9.02 -0.13
C ILE A 59 -4.16 -8.13 -1.30
N PRO A 60 -4.07 -6.80 -1.16
CA PRO A 60 -4.33 -5.88 -2.26
C PRO A 60 -3.20 -5.88 -3.29
N ILE A 61 -3.55 -5.55 -4.53
CA ILE A 61 -2.66 -5.58 -5.69
C ILE A 61 -2.36 -4.14 -6.10
N VAL A 62 -1.12 -3.88 -6.51
CA VAL A 62 -0.63 -2.56 -6.93
C VAL A 62 -0.20 -2.61 -8.38
N HIS A 63 -0.97 -2.03 -9.30
CA HIS A 63 -0.66 -2.03 -10.73
C HIS A 63 -0.98 -0.70 -11.41
N ARG A 64 -0.51 -0.53 -12.65
CA ARG A 64 -0.76 0.67 -13.45
C ARG A 64 -2.09 0.58 -14.20
N VAL A 65 -2.83 1.68 -14.23
CA VAL A 65 -4.03 1.82 -15.05
C VAL A 65 -3.64 1.88 -16.52
N LEU A 66 -4.05 0.88 -17.29
CA LEU A 66 -3.80 0.77 -18.72
C LEU A 66 -4.89 1.47 -19.54
N LYS A 67 -6.16 1.31 -19.14
CA LYS A 67 -7.31 1.91 -19.82
C LYS A 67 -8.41 2.31 -18.85
N ILE A 68 -9.12 3.37 -19.18
CA ILE A 68 -10.32 3.83 -18.48
C ILE A 68 -11.48 3.87 -19.47
N HIS A 69 -12.61 3.30 -19.09
CA HIS A 69 -13.87 3.44 -19.80
C HIS A 69 -14.83 4.21 -18.92
N GLU A 70 -15.28 5.36 -19.39
CA GLU A 70 -16.32 6.16 -18.75
C GLU A 70 -17.61 6.00 -19.55
N LYS A 71 -18.68 5.64 -18.86
CA LYS A 71 -20.03 5.55 -19.45
C LYS A 71 -20.78 6.85 -19.23
N GLU A 72 -21.78 7.11 -20.06
CA GLU A 72 -22.65 8.30 -19.97
C GLU A 72 -23.39 8.43 -18.62
N ASN A 73 -23.58 7.33 -17.90
CA ASN A 73 -24.18 7.31 -16.56
C ASN A 73 -23.18 7.65 -15.43
N GLY A 74 -21.93 7.98 -15.76
CA GLY A 74 -20.87 8.28 -14.79
C GLY A 74 -20.15 7.05 -14.23
N ASP A 75 -20.47 5.83 -14.72
CA ASP A 75 -19.74 4.63 -14.32
C ASP A 75 -18.35 4.61 -14.95
N ILE A 76 -17.33 4.49 -14.10
CA ILE A 76 -15.94 4.40 -14.52
C ILE A 76 -15.42 2.99 -14.30
N LYS A 77 -14.85 2.42 -15.35
CA LYS A 77 -14.24 1.08 -15.38
C LYS A 77 -12.75 1.17 -15.70
N PHE A 78 -11.94 0.41 -14.98
CA PHE A 78 -10.49 0.40 -15.11
C PHE A 78 -10.00 -0.95 -15.61
N LEU A 79 -8.98 -0.92 -16.48
CA LEU A 79 -8.15 -2.07 -16.77
C LEU A 79 -6.74 -1.76 -16.26
N THR A 80 -6.19 -2.67 -15.49
CA THR A 80 -4.86 -2.54 -14.88
C THR A 80 -3.91 -3.58 -15.44
N LYS A 81 -2.62 -3.29 -15.30
CA LYS A 81 -1.53 -4.19 -15.69
C LYS A 81 -0.30 -3.89 -14.84
N GLY A 82 0.39 -4.94 -14.38
CA GLY A 82 1.75 -4.82 -13.82
C GLY A 82 2.74 -4.36 -14.88
N ASP A 83 3.61 -3.41 -14.56
CA ASP A 83 4.55 -2.80 -15.52
C ASP A 83 5.42 -3.85 -16.24
N ASN A 84 5.85 -4.88 -15.53
CA ASN A 84 6.68 -5.97 -16.04
C ASN A 84 5.89 -7.21 -16.50
N ASN A 85 4.56 -7.22 -16.35
CA ASN A 85 3.75 -8.37 -16.78
C ASN A 85 3.58 -8.36 -18.30
N SER A 86 3.46 -9.52 -18.94
CA SER A 86 3.19 -9.60 -20.40
C SER A 86 1.71 -9.46 -20.74
N VAL A 87 0.84 -9.70 -19.77
CA VAL A 87 -0.63 -9.71 -19.90
C VAL A 87 -1.27 -8.70 -18.96
N ASP A 88 -2.51 -8.32 -19.26
CA ASP A 88 -3.33 -7.49 -18.37
C ASP A 88 -3.89 -8.29 -17.18
N ASP A 89 -4.45 -7.59 -16.20
CA ASP A 89 -4.87 -8.21 -14.93
C ASP A 89 -6.23 -8.90 -15.01
N ARG A 90 -6.86 -9.05 -16.19
CA ARG A 90 -8.19 -9.67 -16.29
C ARG A 90 -8.22 -11.10 -15.75
N GLY A 91 -7.12 -11.84 -15.88
CA GLY A 91 -6.98 -13.17 -15.30
C GLY A 91 -6.90 -13.19 -13.77
N LEU A 92 -6.59 -12.05 -13.14
CA LEU A 92 -6.52 -11.92 -11.68
C LEU A 92 -7.87 -11.58 -11.06
N TYR A 93 -8.72 -10.87 -11.82
CA TYR A 93 -10.06 -10.44 -11.40
C TYR A 93 -10.97 -11.63 -11.05
N LYS A 94 -12.10 -11.33 -10.40
CA LYS A 94 -13.11 -12.35 -10.10
C LYS A 94 -13.61 -13.00 -11.39
N GLN A 95 -14.01 -14.27 -11.33
CA GLN A 95 -14.58 -14.95 -12.49
C GLN A 95 -15.77 -14.16 -13.06
N GLY A 96 -15.72 -13.85 -14.37
CA GLY A 96 -16.71 -13.02 -15.06
C GLY A 96 -16.52 -11.50 -14.91
N GLN A 97 -15.52 -11.05 -14.15
CA GLN A 97 -15.15 -9.65 -14.05
C GLN A 97 -14.01 -9.32 -15.04
N HIS A 98 -14.28 -8.42 -15.99
CA HIS A 98 -13.30 -7.99 -16.99
C HIS A 98 -12.73 -6.59 -16.73
N TRP A 99 -13.29 -5.87 -15.77
CA TRP A 99 -12.96 -4.49 -15.44
C TRP A 99 -13.09 -4.27 -13.94
N LEU A 100 -12.22 -3.44 -13.38
CA LEU A 100 -12.34 -2.95 -12.01
C LEU A 100 -13.28 -1.76 -11.97
N GLU A 101 -14.00 -1.62 -10.86
CA GLU A 101 -14.84 -0.46 -10.57
C GLU A 101 -14.20 0.42 -9.50
N LYS A 102 -14.70 1.66 -9.34
CA LYS A 102 -14.19 2.60 -8.32
C LYS A 102 -14.23 2.03 -6.90
N LYS A 103 -15.18 1.13 -6.60
CA LYS A 103 -15.33 0.47 -5.30
C LYS A 103 -14.19 -0.52 -4.98
N ASP A 104 -13.55 -1.06 -6.02
CA ASP A 104 -12.46 -2.04 -5.87
C ASP A 104 -11.12 -1.32 -5.59
N VAL A 105 -11.03 -0.04 -5.94
CA VAL A 105 -9.85 0.80 -5.75
C VAL A 105 -9.79 1.32 -4.31
N VAL A 106 -8.72 0.96 -3.61
CA VAL A 106 -8.42 1.40 -2.25
C VAL A 106 -7.81 2.81 -2.27
N GLY A 107 -6.97 3.09 -3.25
CA GLY A 107 -6.33 4.40 -3.45
C GLY A 107 -5.33 4.37 -4.61
N ARG A 108 -4.69 5.50 -4.86
CA ARG A 108 -3.63 5.64 -5.87
C ARG A 108 -2.32 6.09 -5.24
N ALA A 109 -1.21 5.61 -5.77
CA ALA A 109 0.12 6.00 -5.30
C ALA A 109 0.45 7.41 -5.79
N ARG A 110 0.90 8.28 -4.88
CA ARG A 110 1.38 9.64 -5.18
C ARG A 110 2.87 9.84 -4.94
N GLY A 111 3.51 8.90 -4.28
CA GLY A 111 4.94 8.87 -4.03
C GLY A 111 5.33 7.57 -3.36
N PHE A 112 6.64 7.32 -3.26
CA PHE A 112 7.17 6.15 -2.59
C PHE A 112 8.51 6.45 -1.94
N VAL A 113 8.88 5.63 -0.96
CA VAL A 113 10.24 5.61 -0.42
C VAL A 113 10.78 4.19 -0.54
N PRO A 114 11.92 4.01 -1.23
CA PRO A 114 12.47 2.69 -1.46
C PRO A 114 13.00 2.07 -0.16
N TYR A 115 12.95 0.74 -0.07
CA TYR A 115 13.49 -0.09 1.03
C TYR A 115 12.88 0.09 2.43
N ILE A 116 12.22 1.21 2.75
CA ILE A 116 11.62 1.45 4.07
C ILE A 116 10.52 0.44 4.40
N GLY A 117 9.77 -0.01 3.40
CA GLY A 117 8.76 -1.05 3.57
C GLY A 117 9.34 -2.37 4.07
N ILE A 118 10.62 -2.66 3.81
CA ILE A 118 11.31 -3.84 4.36
C ILE A 118 11.37 -3.76 5.89
N VAL A 119 11.65 -2.57 6.45
CA VAL A 119 11.65 -2.37 7.91
C VAL A 119 10.26 -2.63 8.49
N THR A 120 9.21 -2.14 7.82
CA THR A 120 7.83 -2.40 8.24
C THR A 120 7.48 -3.89 8.18
N ILE A 121 7.90 -4.59 7.13
CA ILE A 121 7.72 -6.04 6.98
C ILE A 121 8.45 -6.79 8.09
N LEU A 122 9.73 -6.47 8.35
CA LEU A 122 10.55 -7.11 9.39
C LEU A 122 9.97 -6.90 10.80
N MET A 123 9.53 -5.68 11.13
CA MET A 123 8.90 -5.37 12.42
C MET A 123 7.61 -6.16 12.64
N ASN A 124 6.91 -6.51 11.57
CA ASN A 124 5.70 -7.30 11.64
C ASN A 124 5.99 -8.81 11.73
N ASP A 125 6.92 -9.32 10.92
CA ASP A 125 7.25 -10.75 10.88
C ASP A 125 7.97 -11.20 12.16
N TYR A 126 8.63 -10.28 12.87
CA TYR A 126 9.23 -10.52 14.18
C TYR A 126 8.69 -9.59 15.28
N PRO A 127 7.49 -9.85 15.82
CA PRO A 127 6.90 -9.00 16.86
C PRO A 127 7.74 -8.91 18.15
N LYS A 128 8.66 -9.88 18.38
CA LYS A 128 9.64 -9.84 19.47
C LYS A 128 10.60 -8.64 19.38
N PHE A 129 10.96 -8.18 18.19
CA PHE A 129 11.76 -6.96 18.01
C PHE A 129 10.98 -5.69 18.41
N LYS A 130 9.65 -5.69 18.23
CA LYS A 130 8.79 -4.57 18.62
C LYS A 130 8.74 -4.39 20.14
N VAL A 131 8.64 -5.50 20.88
CA VAL A 131 8.67 -5.49 22.36
C VAL A 131 10.05 -5.09 22.86
N CYS A 132 11.12 -5.59 22.23
CA CYS A 132 12.49 -5.29 22.62
C CYS A 132 12.84 -3.80 22.44
N ASN A 133 12.46 -3.19 21.32
CA ASN A 133 12.70 -1.76 21.12
C ASN A 133 11.91 -0.89 22.11
N VAL A 134 10.65 -1.23 22.41
CA VAL A 134 9.85 -0.47 23.39
C VAL A 134 10.40 -0.66 24.81
N SER A 135 10.86 -1.85 25.19
CA SER A 135 11.52 -2.05 26.47
C SER A 135 12.84 -1.29 26.56
N CYS A 136 13.69 -1.33 25.52
CA CYS A 136 14.97 -0.62 25.53
C CYS A 136 14.79 0.90 25.55
N LEU A 137 13.83 1.45 24.78
CA LEU A 137 13.49 2.88 24.83
C LEU A 137 12.93 3.29 26.20
N ASN A 138 12.10 2.44 26.81
CA ASN A 138 11.61 2.70 28.16
C ASN A 138 12.74 2.66 29.20
N ASP A 139 13.69 1.74 29.06
CA ASP A 139 14.83 1.63 29.96
C ASP A 139 15.78 2.83 29.83
N GLU A 140 16.06 3.29 28.61
CA GLU A 140 16.84 4.53 28.38
C GLU A 140 16.13 5.77 28.92
N LEU A 141 14.83 5.90 28.67
CA LEU A 141 14.02 7.02 29.18
C LEU A 141 13.95 6.99 30.71
N PHE A 142 13.77 5.81 31.32
CA PHE A 142 13.76 5.64 32.77
C PHE A 142 15.12 5.98 33.38
N ASN A 143 16.22 5.57 32.75
CA ASN A 143 17.58 5.91 33.20
C ASN A 143 17.84 7.42 33.08
N ALA A 144 17.42 8.07 32.00
CA ALA A 144 17.55 9.52 31.84
C ALA A 144 16.74 10.31 32.88
N VAL A 145 15.50 9.89 33.17
CA VAL A 145 14.66 10.49 34.22
C VAL A 145 15.27 10.29 35.60
N ARG A 146 15.85 9.11 35.87
CA ARG A 146 16.51 8.79 37.14
C ARG A 146 17.76 9.65 37.35
N GLU A 147 18.60 9.84 36.33
CA GLU A 147 19.79 10.70 36.41
C GLU A 147 19.42 12.16 36.70
N HIS A 148 18.36 12.67 36.06
CA HIS A 148 17.89 14.04 36.31
C HIS A 148 17.30 14.22 37.72
N ALA A 149 16.60 13.21 38.24
CA ALA A 149 16.06 13.22 39.60
C ALA A 149 17.13 13.09 40.70
N SER A 150 18.30 12.51 40.39
CA SER A 150 19.44 12.43 41.32
C SER A 150 20.32 13.68 41.37
N LEU A 151 20.05 14.67 40.51
CA LEU A 151 20.76 15.95 40.45
C LEU A 151 19.98 17.11 41.09
N LEU A 152 18.81 16.83 41.69
CA LEU A 152 17.96 17.74 42.47
C LEU A 152 17.96 17.33 43.95
#